data_AF-A0AAN6I5M4-F1
#
_entry.id   AF-A0AAN6I5M4-F1
#
_cell.length_a   1.000
_cell.length_b   1.000
_cell.length_c   1.000
_cell.angle_alpha   90.00
_cell.angle_beta   90.00
_cell.angle_gamma   90.00
#
_symmetry.space_group_name_H-M   'P 1'
#
loop_
_entity.id
_entity.type
_entity.pdbx_description
1 polymer ?
#
loop_
_entity_poly.entity_id
_entity_poly.type
_entity_poly.pdbx_seq_one_letter_code
_entity_poly.pdbx_strand_id
1 'polypeptide(L)'
;MRVSVPTLAKYVPKKTGSPSPHPCAPNQLMPTKAGSSTASSAQSTSNVGPVPFESRNFLSSRFRYSPLDEIEIEDVNTGGAEYLIR
;
A
#
# COMPACT_ATOMS: atom_id res chain seq x y z
N MET A 1 -23.95 -4.95 -50.25
CA MET A 1 -24.11 -5.31 -48.82
C MET A 1 -23.68 -4.09 -47.99
N ARG A 2 -24.51 -3.60 -47.07
CA ARG A 2 -24.23 -2.36 -46.30
C ARG A 2 -23.82 -2.78 -44.88
N VAL A 3 -22.63 -2.40 -44.43
CA VAL A 3 -22.12 -2.77 -43.11
C VAL A 3 -22.59 -1.72 -42.10
N SER A 4 -23.40 -2.13 -41.12
CA SER A 4 -23.84 -1.24 -40.03
C SER A 4 -22.75 -1.14 -38.96
N VAL A 5 -22.22 0.04 -38.73
CA VAL A 5 -21.32 0.31 -37.60
C VAL A 5 -22.14 0.49 -36.33
N PRO A 6 -21.83 -0.20 -35.21
CA PRO A 6 -22.53 0.02 -33.96
C PRO A 6 -22.13 1.39 -33.40
N THR A 7 -23.14 2.22 -33.14
CA THR A 7 -23.01 3.51 -32.48
C THR A 7 -22.40 3.35 -31.08
N LEU A 8 -21.35 4.12 -30.82
CA LEU A 8 -20.62 4.27 -29.56
C LEU A 8 -21.56 4.26 -28.34
N ALA A 9 -21.34 3.33 -27.41
CA ALA A 9 -22.08 3.28 -26.15
C ALA A 9 -21.92 4.60 -25.39
N LYS A 10 -23.04 5.27 -25.10
CA LYS A 10 -23.08 6.47 -24.26
C LYS A 10 -22.49 6.15 -22.88
N TYR A 11 -21.39 6.81 -22.54
CA TYR A 11 -20.85 6.81 -21.17
C TYR A 11 -21.90 7.41 -20.23
N VAL A 12 -22.43 6.60 -19.32
CA VAL A 12 -23.29 7.07 -18.22
C VAL A 12 -22.39 7.37 -17.04
N PRO A 13 -22.25 8.65 -16.62
CA PRO A 13 -21.48 8.97 -15.43
C PRO A 13 -22.13 8.27 -14.23
N LYS A 14 -21.37 7.46 -13.48
CA LYS A 14 -21.83 6.95 -12.19
C LYS A 14 -22.22 8.15 -11.34
N LYS A 15 -23.46 8.18 -10.83
CA LYS A 15 -23.92 9.15 -9.84
C LYS A 15 -22.89 9.18 -8.71
N THR A 16 -22.12 10.26 -8.62
CA THR A 16 -21.29 10.56 -7.46
C THR A 16 -22.25 10.95 -6.34
N GLY A 17 -22.75 9.95 -5.62
CA GLY A 17 -23.54 10.18 -4.41
C GLY A 17 -22.73 10.97 -3.39
N SER A 18 -23.42 11.70 -2.52
CA SER A 18 -22.80 12.32 -1.35
C SER A 18 -22.01 11.25 -0.58
N PRO A 19 -20.81 11.58 -0.06
CA PRO A 19 -20.02 10.63 0.71
C PRO A 19 -20.86 10.09 1.86
N SER A 20 -21.01 8.76 1.89
CA SER A 20 -21.75 8.05 2.92
C SER A 20 -20.80 7.17 3.74
N PRO A 21 -21.13 6.90 5.01
CA PRO A 21 -20.45 5.88 5.80
C PRO A 21 -20.35 4.54 5.07
N HIS A 22 -19.18 3.93 5.17
CA HIS A 22 -19.01 2.54 4.74
C HIS A 22 -19.91 1.65 5.60
N PRO A 23 -20.55 0.60 5.06
CA PRO A 23 -21.46 -0.27 5.84
C PRO A 23 -20.81 -0.96 7.04
N CYS A 24 -19.48 -1.08 7.06
CA CYS A 24 -18.72 -1.61 8.19
C CYS A 24 -18.16 -0.49 9.10
N ALA A 25 -18.60 0.75 8.95
CA ALA A 25 -18.16 1.83 9.83
C ALA A 25 -18.81 1.64 11.21
N PRO A 26 -18.03 1.70 12.30
CA PRO A 26 -18.60 1.65 13.63
C PRO A 26 -19.61 2.78 13.79
N ASN A 27 -20.84 2.44 14.20
CA ASN A 27 -21.97 3.35 14.35
C ASN A 27 -22.36 4.13 13.09
N GLN A 28 -21.93 3.70 11.89
CA GLN A 28 -22.24 4.38 10.63
C GLN A 28 -21.85 5.88 10.64
N LEU A 29 -20.77 6.23 11.33
CA LEU A 29 -20.30 7.61 11.40
C LEU A 29 -19.28 7.88 10.30
N MET A 30 -19.37 9.07 9.69
CA MET A 30 -18.29 9.57 8.85
C MET A 30 -17.11 10.00 9.71
N PRO A 31 -15.86 9.83 9.24
CA PRO A 31 -14.72 10.49 9.86
C PRO A 31 -15.02 11.98 9.93
N THR A 32 -15.24 12.50 11.13
CA THR A 32 -15.28 13.94 11.33
C THR A 32 -13.90 14.47 10.99
N LYS A 33 -13.83 15.66 10.40
CA LYS A 33 -12.57 16.33 10.08
C LYS A 33 -11.81 16.49 11.40
N ALA A 34 -10.91 15.56 11.72
CA ALA A 34 -10.05 15.66 12.87
C ALA A 34 -9.21 16.91 12.63
N GLY A 35 -9.39 17.95 13.46
CA GLY A 35 -8.48 19.08 13.48
C GLY A 35 -7.06 18.50 13.59
N SER A 36 -6.19 18.94 12.68
CA SER A 36 -4.82 18.43 12.49
C SER A 36 -4.18 18.11 13.83
N SER A 37 -4.31 16.85 14.24
CA SER A 37 -3.65 16.35 15.43
C SER A 37 -2.31 15.96 14.89
N THR A 38 -1.29 16.77 15.16
CA THR A 38 0.11 16.40 14.95
C THR A 38 0.24 14.96 15.39
N ALA A 39 0.53 14.07 14.45
CA ALA A 39 0.69 12.66 14.75
C ALA A 39 1.87 12.56 15.71
N SER A 40 1.59 12.52 17.01
CA SER A 40 2.54 12.06 17.99
C SER A 40 2.72 10.57 17.69
N SER A 41 3.66 10.26 16.80
CA SER A 41 4.34 8.97 16.74
C SER A 41 5.13 8.80 18.04
N ALA A 42 4.43 8.77 19.17
CA ALA A 42 4.97 8.37 20.45
C ALA A 42 4.59 6.90 20.62
N GLN A 43 5.26 6.04 19.84
CA GLN A 43 5.55 4.71 20.36
C GLN A 43 6.34 4.98 21.64
N SER A 44 5.74 4.71 22.80
CA SER A 44 6.44 4.76 24.08
C SER A 44 7.59 3.77 24.05
N THR A 45 8.76 4.24 23.64
CA THR A 45 10.06 3.57 23.84
C THR A 45 10.62 3.84 25.23
N SER A 46 9.81 4.41 26.11
CA SER A 46 10.18 5.00 27.40
C SER A 46 10.52 3.97 28.50
N ASN A 47 11.20 2.87 28.17
CA ASN A 47 11.86 1.99 29.16
C ASN A 47 12.90 1.00 28.62
N VAL A 48 13.42 1.15 27.39
CA VAL A 48 14.47 0.23 26.92
C VAL A 48 15.72 1.03 26.63
N GLY A 49 16.81 0.71 27.32
CA GLY A 49 18.15 1.16 26.95
C GLY A 49 18.51 0.70 25.52
N PRO A 50 19.77 0.86 25.08
CA PRO A 50 20.18 0.37 23.76
C PRO A 50 19.77 -1.10 23.60
N VAL A 51 18.76 -1.36 22.76
CA VAL A 51 18.32 -2.72 22.49
C VAL A 51 19.38 -3.30 21.57
N PRO A 52 20.00 -4.45 21.93
CA PRO A 52 20.89 -5.12 21.00
C PRO A 52 20.15 -5.40 19.69
N PHE A 53 20.82 -5.15 18.57
CA PHE A 53 20.28 -5.48 17.27
C PHE A 53 20.11 -6.99 17.16
N GLU A 54 18.86 -7.45 17.06
CA GLU A 54 18.53 -8.84 16.83
C GLU A 54 18.12 -9.03 15.37
N SER A 55 18.92 -9.80 14.63
CA SER A 55 18.58 -10.09 13.23
C SER A 55 17.40 -11.07 13.16
N ARG A 56 16.49 -10.87 12.19
CA ARG A 56 15.37 -11.82 11.96
C ARG A 56 15.84 -13.22 11.63
N ASN A 57 17.10 -13.39 11.22
CA ASN A 57 17.73 -14.69 10.99
C ASN A 57 17.86 -15.51 12.28
N PHE A 58 17.72 -14.94 13.47
CA PHE A 58 17.68 -15.73 14.71
C PHE A 58 16.27 -16.22 15.09
N LEU A 59 15.23 -15.81 14.38
CA LEU A 59 13.85 -16.25 14.61
C LEU A 59 13.54 -17.57 13.90
N SER A 60 12.40 -18.17 14.22
CA SER A 60 11.90 -19.36 13.51
C SER A 60 11.60 -19.04 12.03
N SER A 61 11.55 -20.09 11.20
CA SER A 61 11.32 -19.96 9.75
C SER A 61 10.10 -19.10 9.39
N ARG A 62 9.05 -19.15 10.21
CA ARG A 62 7.83 -18.36 10.04
C ARG A 62 8.04 -16.83 10.10
N PHE A 63 9.10 -16.38 10.75
CA PHE A 63 9.41 -14.96 10.91
C PHE A 63 10.64 -14.51 10.10
N ARG A 64 11.32 -15.42 9.40
CA ARG A 64 12.43 -15.07 8.50
C ARG A 64 11.89 -14.58 7.16
N TYR A 65 12.69 -13.78 6.46
CA TYR A 65 12.42 -13.49 5.05
C TYR A 65 12.72 -14.73 4.20
N SER A 66 12.02 -14.87 3.08
CA SER A 66 12.42 -15.83 2.06
C SER A 66 13.81 -15.47 1.55
N PRO A 67 14.68 -16.48 1.28
CA PRO A 67 15.90 -16.25 0.52
C PRO A 67 15.56 -15.59 -0.82
N LEU A 68 16.39 -14.63 -1.22
CA LEU A 68 16.28 -14.01 -2.54
C LEU A 68 16.81 -14.95 -3.61
N ASP A 69 16.16 -14.95 -4.77
CA ASP A 69 16.67 -15.63 -5.95
C ASP A 69 17.86 -14.85 -6.56
N GLU A 70 18.72 -15.51 -7.35
CA GLU A 70 19.92 -14.89 -7.93
C GLU A 70 19.61 -13.64 -8.75
N ILE A 71 18.48 -13.65 -9.47
CA ILE A 71 17.99 -12.52 -10.29
C ILE A 71 17.59 -11.35 -9.38
N GLU A 72 16.89 -11.61 -8.27
CA GLU A 72 16.50 -10.55 -7.33
C GLU A 72 17.72 -9.94 -6.64
N ILE A 73 18.76 -10.75 -6.38
CA ILE A 73 20.04 -10.25 -5.84
C ILE A 73 20.71 -9.31 -6.85
N GLU A 74 20.71 -9.67 -8.13
CA GLU A 74 21.25 -8.81 -9.19
C GLU A 74 20.45 -7.51 -9.30
N ASP A 75 19.12 -7.56 -9.26
CA ASP A 75 18.26 -6.37 -9.26
C ASP A 75 18.53 -5.46 -8.07
N VAL A 76 18.68 -6.01 -6.86
CA VAL A 76 19.02 -5.21 -5.66
C VAL A 76 20.37 -4.53 -5.81
N ASN A 77 21.37 -5.22 -6.37
CA ASN A 77 22.71 -4.68 -6.56
C ASN A 77 22.79 -3.64 -7.70
N THR A 78 22.03 -3.85 -8.77
CA THR A 78 22.00 -2.97 -9.96
C THR A 78 20.99 -1.83 -9.82
N GLY A 79 20.10 -1.89 -8.83
CA GLY A 79 19.01 -0.94 -8.62
C GLY A 79 17.75 -1.22 -9.43
N GLY A 80 17.68 -2.38 -10.11
CA GLY A 80 16.48 -2.91 -10.77
C GLY A 80 15.95 -2.04 -11.91
N ALA A 81 16.77 -1.11 -12.41
CA ALA A 81 16.41 -0.22 -13.50
C ALA A 81 17.42 -0.42 -14.64
N GLU A 82 17.10 -1.34 -15.57
CA GLU A 82 17.74 -1.31 -16.88
C GLU A 82 17.45 0.04 -17.56
N TYR A 83 18.47 0.89 -17.63
CA TYR A 83 18.39 2.10 -18.44
C TYR A 83 18.40 1.71 -19.92
N LEU A 84 17.21 1.55 -20.50
CA LEU A 84 17.01 1.57 -21.95
C LEU A 84 17.28 2.99 -22.47
N ILE A 85 18.56 3.35 -22.61
CA ILE A 85 18.97 4.53 -23.36
C ILE A 85 18.74 4.20 -24.84
N ARG A 86 17.70 4.79 -25.43
CA ARG A 86 17.46 4.78 -26.89
C ARG A 86 18.16 5.95 -27.55
#